data_AF-A0A6V7HEA0-F1
#
_entry.id   AF-A0A6V7HEA0-F1
#
_cell.length_a   1.000
_cell.length_b   1.000
_cell.length_c   1.000
_cell.angle_alpha   90.00
_cell.angle_beta   90.00
_cell.angle_gamma   90.00
#
_symmetry.space_group_name_H-M   'P 1'
#
loop_
_entity.id
_entity.type
_entity.pdbx_description
1 polymer ?
#
loop_
_entity_poly.entity_id
_entity_poly.type
_entity_poly.pdbx_seq_one_letter_code
_entity_poly.pdbx_strand_id
1 'polypeptide(L)'
;INEDLNDKNVEKLLNQEVDLDKPGAGQYYCIHCARYFINDTALSDHFTTKVHKRRLKALELEPYSIEESEKAAGKGNYIAPQKRKIDTISRDNYNVNVETDNSSKAKLAKMDA
;
A
#
# COMPACT_ATOMS: atom_id res chain seq x y z
N ILE A 1 0.39 -4.47 -8.09
CA ILE A 1 -0.08 -4.49 -6.68
C ILE A 1 1.08 -4.64 -5.69
N ASN A 2 1.85 -5.73 -5.67
CA ASN A 2 2.99 -5.81 -4.72
C ASN A 2 4.02 -4.69 -4.95
N GLU A 3 4.27 -4.32 -6.20
CA GLU A 3 5.11 -3.17 -6.55
C GLU A 3 4.48 -1.82 -6.15
N ASP A 4 3.15 -1.76 -6.03
CA ASP A 4 2.42 -0.54 -5.68
C ASP A 4 2.49 -0.24 -4.19
N LEU A 5 2.82 -1.25 -3.38
CA LEU A 5 3.04 -1.10 -1.93
C LEU A 5 4.39 -0.47 -1.58
N ASN A 6 5.26 -0.25 -2.57
CA ASN A 6 6.50 0.50 -2.35
C ASN A 6 6.20 1.96 -2.05
N ASP A 7 6.85 2.55 -1.05
CA ASP A 7 6.54 3.90 -0.53
C ASP A 7 6.43 4.97 -1.63
N LYS A 8 7.38 4.99 -2.58
CA LYS A 8 7.39 5.92 -3.71
C LYS A 8 6.17 5.80 -4.62
N ASN A 9 5.65 4.58 -4.78
CA ASN A 9 4.48 4.30 -5.60
C ASN A 9 3.20 4.59 -4.82
N VAL A 10 3.19 4.30 -3.52
CA VAL A 10 2.09 4.67 -2.61
C VAL A 10 1.83 6.18 -2.67
N GLU A 11 2.88 7.01 -2.54
CA GLU A 11 2.76 8.47 -2.63
C GLU A 11 2.09 8.94 -3.92
N LYS A 12 2.55 8.39 -5.05
CA LYS A 12 2.05 8.76 -6.38
C LYS A 12 0.61 8.29 -6.60
N LEU A 13 0.26 7.12 -6.08
CA LEU A 13 -1.08 6.54 -6.23
C LEU A 13 -2.10 7.19 -5.29
N LEU A 14 -1.70 7.61 -4.10
CA LEU A 14 -2.56 8.37 -3.20
C LEU A 14 -2.78 9.80 -3.71
N ASN A 15 -1.75 10.42 -4.30
CA ASN A 15 -1.76 11.79 -4.81
C ASN A 15 -1.90 11.84 -6.33
N GLN A 16 -2.83 11.07 -6.90
CA GLN A 16 -3.09 11.12 -8.35
C GLN A 16 -3.69 12.47 -8.79
N GLU A 17 -3.37 12.85 -10.02
CA GLU A 17 -4.01 13.99 -10.69
C GLU A 17 -5.51 13.73 -10.88
N VAL A 18 -6.28 14.82 -10.96
CA VAL A 18 -7.73 14.77 -11.10
C VAL A 18 -8.08 14.24 -12.48
N ASP A 19 -8.70 13.06 -12.53
CA ASP A 19 -9.06 12.35 -13.77
C ASP A 19 -10.58 12.15 -13.81
N LEU A 20 -11.26 12.89 -14.68
CA LEU A 20 -12.73 12.92 -14.78
C LEU A 20 -13.34 11.63 -15.35
N ASP A 21 -12.55 10.79 -16.01
CA ASP A 21 -13.02 9.52 -16.56
C ASP A 21 -13.15 8.44 -15.48
N LYS A 22 -12.56 8.67 -14.30
CA LYS A 22 -12.58 7.75 -13.17
C LYS A 22 -13.59 8.15 -12.10
N PRO A 23 -14.16 7.17 -11.37
CA PRO A 23 -15.00 7.44 -10.21
C PRO A 23 -14.28 8.34 -9.20
N GLY A 24 -15.00 9.30 -8.63
CA GLY A 24 -14.43 10.23 -7.63
C GLY A 24 -13.26 11.05 -8.16
N ALA A 25 -13.23 11.29 -9.47
CA ALA A 25 -12.16 11.97 -10.18
C ALA A 25 -10.74 11.41 -9.92
N GLY A 26 -10.66 10.09 -9.66
CA GLY A 26 -9.40 9.39 -9.37
C GLY A 26 -8.84 9.60 -7.95
N GLN A 27 -9.51 10.38 -7.09
CA GLN A 27 -8.97 10.76 -5.78
C GLN A 27 -9.17 9.69 -4.70
N TYR A 28 -10.29 8.97 -4.71
CA TYR A 28 -10.60 7.96 -3.69
C TYR A 28 -10.18 6.56 -4.15
N TYR A 29 -8.91 6.23 -3.96
CA TYR A 29 -8.30 4.99 -4.44
C TYR A 29 -7.84 4.08 -3.30
N CYS A 30 -8.17 2.79 -3.40
CA CYS A 30 -7.62 1.74 -2.52
C CYS A 30 -6.48 1.00 -3.23
N ILE A 31 -5.26 1.14 -2.71
CA ILE A 31 -4.04 0.50 -3.27
C ILE A 31 -4.12 -1.02 -3.21
N HIS A 32 -4.59 -1.56 -2.09
CA HIS A 32 -4.64 -3.01 -1.83
C HIS A 32 -5.55 -3.77 -2.80
N CYS A 33 -6.68 -3.13 -3.16
CA CYS A 33 -7.71 -3.70 -4.02
C CYS A 33 -7.68 -3.16 -5.46
N ALA A 34 -6.79 -2.19 -5.76
CA ALA A 34 -6.69 -1.50 -7.04
C ALA A 34 -8.04 -0.99 -7.56
N ARG A 35 -8.79 -0.28 -6.71
CA ARG A 35 -10.17 0.15 -7.00
C ARG A 35 -10.41 1.62 -6.65
N TYR A 36 -11.11 2.31 -7.54
CA TYR A 36 -11.61 3.67 -7.36
C TYR A 36 -13.02 3.70 -6.76
N PHE A 37 -13.26 4.71 -5.93
CA PHE A 37 -14.53 4.96 -5.25
C PHE A 37 -15.03 6.37 -5.56
N ILE A 38 -16.32 6.60 -5.34
CA ILE A 38 -16.98 7.87 -5.68
C ILE A 38 -16.66 8.94 -4.64
N ASN A 39 -16.72 8.57 -3.35
CA ASN A 39 -16.56 9.46 -2.20
C ASN A 39 -15.70 8.78 -1.11
N ASP A 40 -15.23 9.56 -0.14
CA ASP A 40 -14.44 9.07 1.00
C ASP A 40 -15.21 8.10 1.92
N THR A 41 -16.51 8.33 2.11
CA THR A 41 -17.37 7.42 2.88
C THR A 41 -17.40 6.01 2.29
N ALA A 42 -17.47 5.91 0.96
CA ALA A 42 -17.45 4.61 0.28
C ALA A 42 -16.08 3.90 0.40
N LEU A 43 -14.99 4.67 0.45
CA LEU A 43 -13.63 4.15 0.65
C LEU A 43 -13.43 3.65 2.09
N SER A 44 -13.89 4.41 3.09
CA SER A 44 -13.82 4.01 4.49
C SER A 44 -14.70 2.78 4.78
N ASP A 45 -15.92 2.74 4.25
CA ASP A 45 -16.78 1.56 4.31
C ASP A 45 -16.10 0.34 3.68
N HIS A 46 -15.44 0.51 2.53
CA HIS A 46 -14.70 -0.55 1.85
C HIS A 46 -13.64 -1.20 2.77
N PHE A 47 -12.90 -0.43 3.55
CA PHE A 47 -11.88 -0.96 4.47
C PHE A 47 -12.45 -1.89 5.54
N THR A 48 -13.69 -1.67 5.96
CA THR A 48 -14.34 -2.54 6.97
C THR A 48 -14.82 -3.87 6.39
N THR A 49 -15.03 -3.93 5.07
CA THR A 49 -15.60 -5.09 4.39
C THR A 49 -14.72 -6.34 4.45
N LYS A 50 -15.36 -7.51 4.38
CA LYS A 50 -14.65 -8.80 4.35
C LYS A 50 -13.76 -8.94 3.11
N VAL A 51 -14.12 -8.31 1.99
CA VAL A 51 -13.35 -8.39 0.73
C VAL A 51 -11.98 -7.76 0.94
N HIS A 52 -11.93 -6.56 1.50
CA HIS A 52 -10.67 -5.87 1.81
C HIS A 52 -9.83 -6.65 2.82
N LYS A 53 -10.43 -7.09 3.93
CA LYS A 53 -9.73 -7.88 4.96
C LYS A 53 -9.16 -9.19 4.42
N ARG A 54 -9.86 -9.85 3.49
CA ARG A 54 -9.34 -11.05 2.79
C ARG A 54 -8.19 -10.70 1.86
N ARG A 55 -8.23 -9.54 1.21
CA ARG A 55 -7.16 -9.07 0.32
C ARG A 55 -5.88 -8.77 1.09
N LEU A 56 -5.97 -8.12 2.25
CA LEU A 56 -4.81 -7.89 3.12
C LEU A 56 -4.13 -9.20 3.49
N LYS A 57 -4.90 -10.19 3.97
CA LYS A 57 -4.38 -11.53 4.30
C LYS A 57 -3.73 -12.25 3.11
N ALA A 58 -4.22 -12.01 1.89
CA ALA A 58 -3.61 -12.59 0.69
C ALA A 58 -2.27 -11.92 0.34
N LEU A 59 -2.16 -10.60 0.56
CA LEU A 59 -0.93 -9.84 0.34
C LEU A 59 0.13 -10.11 1.42
N GLU A 60 -0.27 -10.56 2.61
CA GLU A 60 0.69 -10.97 3.67
C GLU A 60 1.61 -12.11 3.19
N LEU A 61 1.15 -12.92 2.24
CA LEU A 61 1.95 -13.98 1.63
C LEU A 61 2.80 -13.40 0.49
N GLU A 62 4.03 -13.89 0.36
CA GLU A 62 4.88 -13.50 -0.76
C GLU A 62 4.22 -13.82 -2.10
N PRO A 63 4.37 -12.94 -3.10
CA PRO A 63 3.83 -13.21 -4.42
C PRO A 63 4.50 -14.42 -5.06
N TYR A 64 3.70 -15.18 -5.79
CA TYR A 64 4.19 -16.25 -6.63
C TYR A 64 5.24 -15.74 -7.62
N SER A 65 6.36 -16.45 -7.70
CA SER A 65 7.46 -16.12 -8.61
C SER A 65 7.76 -17.28 -9.57
N ILE A 66 8.37 -16.96 -10.71
CA ILE A 66 8.78 -17.98 -11.69
C ILE A 66 9.78 -18.95 -11.03
N GLU A 67 10.71 -18.43 -10.23
CA GLU A 67 11.69 -19.24 -9.49
C GLU A 67 11.03 -20.26 -8.56
N GLU A 68 9.91 -19.91 -7.92
CA GLU A 68 9.13 -20.83 -7.09
C GLU A 68 8.58 -21.99 -7.92
N SER A 69 8.09 -21.69 -9.13
CA SER A 69 7.66 -22.70 -10.12
C SER A 69 8.79 -23.66 -10.48
N GLU A 70 9.98 -23.12 -10.75
CA GLU A 70 11.14 -23.91 -11.15
C GLU A 70 11.64 -24.80 -10.01
N LYS A 71 11.65 -24.28 -8.78
CA LYS A 71 11.94 -25.07 -7.57
C LYS A 71 10.96 -26.22 -7.41
N ALA A 72 9.66 -25.98 -7.61
CA ALA A 72 8.64 -27.04 -7.58
C ALA A 72 8.84 -28.09 -8.69
N ALA A 73 9.37 -27.69 -9.85
CA ALA A 73 9.75 -28.59 -10.94
C ALA A 73 11.09 -29.34 -10.71
N GLY A 74 11.69 -29.21 -9.52
CA GLY A 74 12.94 -29.87 -9.14
C GLY A 74 14.21 -29.09 -9.48
N LYS A 75 14.09 -27.83 -9.94
CA LYS A 75 15.22 -26.93 -10.19
C LYS A 75 15.42 -25.99 -8.99
N GLY A 76 16.00 -26.50 -7.90
CA GLY A 76 16.40 -25.71 -6.74
C GLY A 76 15.95 -26.29 -5.39
N ASN A 77 16.16 -25.53 -4.32
CA ASN A 77 15.79 -25.93 -2.96
C ASN A 77 14.43 -25.35 -2.53
N TYR A 78 13.73 -26.10 -1.67
CA TYR A 78 12.50 -25.65 -1.02
C TYR A 78 12.77 -24.52 -0.03
N ILE A 79 11.93 -23.48 -0.09
CA ILE A 79 11.95 -22.34 0.83
C ILE A 79 10.53 -22.19 1.38
N ALA A 80 10.39 -22.09 2.70
CA ALA A 80 9.09 -21.87 3.31
C ALA A 80 8.60 -20.43 3.06
N PRO A 81 7.29 -20.23 2.83
CA PRO A 81 6.74 -18.91 2.55
C PRO A 81 6.85 -17.99 3.77
N GLN A 82 7.34 -16.76 3.55
CA GLN A 82 7.43 -15.75 4.61
C GLN A 82 6.13 -14.94 4.69
N LYS A 83 5.75 -14.55 5.92
CA LYS A 83 4.59 -13.69 6.16
C LYS A 83 5.03 -12.25 6.41
N ARG A 84 4.46 -11.32 5.66
CA ARG A 84 4.66 -9.87 5.78
C ARG A 84 3.47 -9.29 6.55
N LYS A 85 3.71 -8.25 7.37
CA LYS A 85 2.62 -7.50 8.02
C LYS A 85 2.18 -6.40 7.08
N ILE A 86 0.90 -6.37 6.71
CA ILE A 86 0.34 -5.38 5.80
C ILE A 86 -0.89 -4.76 6.43
N ASP A 87 -0.80 -3.45 6.67
CA ASP A 87 -1.88 -2.66 7.25
C ASP A 87 -2.62 -1.85 6.18
N THR A 88 -3.80 -1.36 6.54
CA THR A 88 -4.60 -0.54 5.63
C THR A 88 -3.97 0.84 5.51
N ILE A 89 -3.60 1.20 4.28
CA ILE A 89 -3.03 2.49 3.95
C ILE A 89 -4.19 3.40 3.57
N SER A 90 -4.40 4.45 4.36
CA SER A 90 -5.32 5.55 4.06
C SER A 90 -4.52 6.84 3.89
N ARG A 91 -5.06 7.81 3.14
CA ARG A 91 -4.42 9.10 2.91
C ARG A 91 -4.15 9.83 4.24
N ASP A 92 -5.08 9.75 5.18
CA ASP A 92 -4.93 10.36 6.51
C ASP A 92 -3.79 9.72 7.30
N ASN A 93 -3.70 8.38 7.27
CA ASN A 93 -2.65 7.64 7.97
C ASN A 93 -1.26 7.86 7.33
N TYR A 94 -1.21 8.16 6.04
CA TYR A 94 0.03 8.39 5.32
C TYR A 94 0.63 9.77 5.61
N ASN A 95 -0.21 10.83 5.62
CA ASN A 95 0.24 12.20 5.90
C ASN A 95 0.81 12.38 7.31
N VAL A 96 0.35 11.60 8.31
CA VAL A 96 0.89 11.64 9.67
C VAL A 96 2.39 11.29 9.70
N ASN A 97 2.87 10.38 8.84
CA ASN A 97 4.29 10.01 8.80
C ASN A 97 5.15 11.09 8.13
N VAL A 98 4.63 11.78 7.12
CA VAL A 98 5.32 12.89 6.43
C VAL A 98 5.53 14.09 7.37
N GLU A 99 4.57 14.40 8.23
CA GLU A 99 4.72 15.47 9.22
C GLU A 99 5.69 15.09 10.35
N THR A 100 5.72 13.83 10.79
CA THR A 100 6.68 13.38 11.81
C THR A 100 8.12 13.41 11.31
N ASP A 101 8.36 13.10 10.04
CA ASP A 101 9.68 13.14 9.41
C ASP A 101 10.17 14.57 9.14
N ASN A 102 9.25 15.50 8.89
CA ASN A 102 9.58 16.93 8.80
C ASN A 102 9.85 17.55 10.18
N SER A 103 9.21 17.08 11.25
CA SER A 103 9.46 17.57 12.62
C SER A 103 10.82 17.12 13.18
N SER A 104 11.31 15.94 12.79
CA SER A 104 12.58 15.39 13.25
C SER A 104 13.79 16.03 12.55
N LYS A 105 13.65 16.51 11.30
CA LYS A 105 14.67 17.35 10.65
C LYS A 105 14.81 18.75 11.27
N ALA A 106 13.72 19.35 11.74
CA ALA A 106 13.75 20.69 12.32
C ALA A 106 14.40 20.77 13.72
N LYS A 107 14.45 19.66 14.48
CA LYS A 107 15.07 19.61 15.81
C LYS A 107 16.60 19.46 15.79
N LEU A 108 17.19 18.94 14.72
CA LEU A 108 18.64 18.75 14.63
C LEU A 108 19.41 20.05 14.33
N ALA A 109 18.73 21.08 13.81
CA ALA A 109 19.34 22.37 13.43
C ALA A 109 19.40 23.42 14.57
N LYS A 110 19.00 23.08 15.80
CA LYS A 110 18.97 24.01 16.96
C LYS A 110 19.96 23.65 18.08
N MET A 111 20.92 22.76 17.84
CA MET A 111 21.88 22.30 18.86
C MET A 111 23.30 22.86 18.69
N ASP A 112 23.52 23.76 17.74
CA ASP A 112 24.80 24.46 17.52
C ASP A 112 24.59 25.98 17.50
N ALA A 113 24.49 26.61 18.67
CA ALA A 113 24.62 28.06 18.88
C ALA A 113 25.04 28.35 20.32
#